data_AF-A0A9W3DD86-F1
#
_entry.id   AF-A0A9W3DD86-F1
#
_cell.length_a   1.000
_cell.length_b   1.000
_cell.length_c   1.000
_cell.angle_alpha   90.00
_cell.angle_beta   90.00
_cell.angle_gamma   90.00
#
_symmetry.space_group_name_H-M   'P 1'
#
loop_
_entity.id
_entity.type
_entity.pdbx_description
1 polymer ?
#
loop_
_entity_poly.entity_id
_entity_poly.type
_entity_poly.pdbx_seq_one_letter_code
_entity_poly.pdbx_strand_id
1 'polypeptide(L)'
;MAFRRITLILLLSLLSFYSEIVKSQNCNCPPNVCCSQFGYCGTTDAHCSPTCRSGPCRGSGTPSGADAVGSIVTQGFFDGIINQAGNGCAGKRFYTRDSFINATTTFPSFVNSVTKREIATMFAHFTYETGHFCYIEELNGASRSFCNPSNRQYPCAPGKSYHGRGPLLLSWNYNYGQCGQNLGLDLLRQPELVSSNPIVAFRAAMWFWMKSVRPVLNQGFGSTIRVISSLECNGGNLNAVNARIKYYRDYCGQLGVDAGANVTC
;
A
#
# COMPACT_ATOMS: atom_id res chain seq x y z
N MET A 1 -68.76 -28.42 -26.38
CA MET A 1 -67.53 -28.69 -25.62
C MET A 1 -66.29 -28.05 -26.27
N ALA A 2 -66.29 -26.74 -26.54
CA ALA A 2 -65.16 -26.06 -27.20
C ALA A 2 -64.64 -24.80 -26.48
N PHE A 3 -65.35 -24.31 -25.45
CA PHE A 3 -65.00 -23.06 -24.76
C PHE A 3 -64.15 -23.21 -23.50
N ARG A 4 -63.81 -24.45 -23.09
CA ARG A 4 -63.03 -24.73 -21.86
C ARG A 4 -61.53 -24.99 -22.09
N ARG A 5 -61.07 -25.12 -23.35
CA ARG A 5 -59.66 -25.42 -23.66
C ARG A 5 -58.84 -24.18 -24.06
N ILE A 6 -59.48 -23.09 -24.47
CA ILE A 6 -58.78 -21.87 -24.93
C ILE A 6 -58.30 -21.01 -23.76
N THR A 7 -59.00 -21.06 -22.61
CA THR A 7 -58.66 -20.26 -21.42
C THR A 7 -57.41 -20.76 -20.69
N LEU A 8 -57.05 -22.04 -20.83
CA LEU A 8 -55.86 -22.60 -20.16
C LEU A 8 -54.55 -22.27 -20.89
N ILE A 9 -54.60 -22.06 -22.22
CA ILE A 9 -53.40 -21.81 -23.03
C ILE A 9 -52.98 -20.33 -22.94
N LEU A 10 -53.94 -19.40 -22.80
CA LEU A 10 -53.67 -17.97 -22.60
C LEU A 10 -53.15 -17.63 -21.19
N LEU A 11 -53.42 -18.47 -20.19
CA LEU A 11 -52.93 -18.30 -18.82
C LEU A 11 -51.49 -18.84 -18.61
N LEU A 12 -51.05 -19.79 -19.44
CA LEU A 12 -49.68 -20.31 -19.40
C LEU A 12 -48.69 -19.46 -20.22
N SER A 13 -49.15 -18.71 -21.23
CA SER A 13 -48.28 -17.82 -22.03
C SER A 13 -47.95 -16.49 -21.35
N LEU A 14 -48.70 -16.08 -20.32
CA LEU A 14 -48.43 -14.85 -19.56
C LEU A 14 -47.45 -15.04 -18.38
N LEU A 15 -47.06 -16.27 -18.06
CA LEU A 15 -46.04 -16.57 -17.04
C LEU A 15 -44.62 -16.73 -17.62
N SER A 16 -44.46 -16.67 -18.95
CA SER A 16 -43.15 -16.88 -19.60
C SER A 16 -42.32 -15.62 -19.84
N PHE A 17 -42.76 -14.45 -19.34
CA PHE A 17 -42.06 -13.16 -19.54
C PHE A 17 -41.74 -12.39 -18.25
N TYR A 18 -41.71 -13.06 -17.10
CA TYR A 18 -41.20 -12.45 -15.85
C TYR A 18 -40.20 -13.37 -15.14
N SER A 19 -39.19 -13.83 -15.86
CA SER A 19 -37.90 -14.10 -15.21
C SER A 19 -37.11 -12.79 -15.18
N GLU A 20 -37.55 -11.84 -14.35
CA GLU A 20 -36.58 -10.91 -13.81
C GLU A 20 -35.60 -11.73 -13.00
N ILE A 21 -34.35 -11.71 -13.44
CA ILE A 21 -33.20 -12.24 -12.73
C ILE A 21 -33.14 -11.46 -11.42
N VAL A 22 -33.76 -11.99 -10.36
CA VAL A 22 -33.59 -11.49 -9.00
C VAL A 22 -32.13 -11.74 -8.66
N LYS A 23 -31.34 -10.68 -8.79
CA LYS A 23 -29.90 -10.71 -8.61
C LYS A 23 -29.59 -11.12 -7.17
N SER A 24 -28.51 -11.87 -6.99
CA SER A 24 -28.04 -12.42 -5.72
C SER A 24 -28.13 -11.37 -4.61
N GLN A 25 -28.66 -11.69 -3.43
CA GLN A 25 -28.66 -10.80 -2.26
C GLN A 25 -27.31 -10.77 -1.51
N ASN A 26 -26.28 -11.43 -2.05
CA ASN A 26 -25.04 -11.73 -1.34
C ASN A 26 -23.77 -11.18 -2.01
N CYS A 27 -23.89 -10.15 -2.87
CA CYS A 27 -22.75 -9.47 -3.48
C CYS A 27 -21.72 -10.36 -4.22
N ASN A 28 -22.13 -11.53 -4.70
CA ASN A 28 -21.29 -12.37 -5.58
C ASN A 28 -21.31 -11.85 -7.01
N CYS A 29 -20.93 -10.58 -7.18
CA CYS A 29 -21.02 -9.89 -8.45
C CYS A 29 -19.86 -10.27 -9.37
N PRO A 30 -20.10 -10.36 -10.69
CA PRO A 30 -19.03 -10.48 -11.66
C PRO A 30 -18.02 -9.32 -11.55
N PRO A 31 -16.77 -9.50 -12.03
CA PRO A 31 -15.78 -8.44 -12.07
C PRO A 31 -16.32 -7.16 -12.75
N ASN A 32 -15.95 -5.98 -12.22
CA ASN A 32 -16.39 -4.67 -12.71
C ASN A 32 -17.90 -4.38 -12.64
N VAL A 33 -18.64 -5.12 -11.80
CA VAL A 33 -20.06 -4.87 -11.51
C VAL A 33 -20.21 -4.48 -10.04
N CYS A 34 -20.96 -3.42 -9.74
CA CYS A 34 -21.16 -2.94 -8.38
C CYS A 34 -22.16 -3.83 -7.63
N CYS A 35 -21.92 -4.09 -6.35
CA CYS A 35 -22.94 -4.56 -5.44
C CYS A 35 -23.59 -3.37 -4.73
N SER A 36 -24.88 -3.15 -4.97
CA SER A 36 -25.68 -2.14 -4.27
C SER A 36 -25.69 -2.32 -2.75
N GLN A 37 -26.13 -1.28 -2.04
CA GLN A 37 -26.39 -1.33 -0.59
C GLN A 37 -27.39 -2.41 -0.17
N PHE A 38 -28.19 -2.92 -1.11
CA PHE A 38 -29.21 -3.94 -0.88
C PHE A 38 -28.76 -5.35 -1.30
N GLY A 39 -27.49 -5.51 -1.71
CA GLY A 39 -26.92 -6.81 -2.07
C GLY A 39 -26.99 -7.15 -3.55
N TYR A 40 -27.69 -6.35 -4.38
CA TYR A 40 -27.88 -6.62 -5.81
C TYR A 40 -26.74 -6.12 -6.69
N CYS A 41 -26.40 -6.87 -7.73
CA CYS A 41 -25.32 -6.52 -8.66
C CYS A 41 -25.78 -5.62 -9.82
N GLY A 42 -25.05 -4.59 -10.21
CA GLY A 42 -25.37 -3.82 -11.41
C GLY A 42 -24.35 -2.73 -11.73
N THR A 43 -24.55 -2.08 -12.87
CA THR A 43 -23.66 -1.02 -13.39
C THR A 43 -24.34 0.34 -13.45
N THR A 44 -25.63 0.41 -13.10
CA THR A 44 -26.39 1.66 -13.03
C THR A 44 -26.13 2.38 -11.72
N ASP A 45 -26.48 3.67 -11.64
CA ASP A 45 -26.22 4.48 -10.44
C ASP A 45 -26.98 3.97 -9.20
N ALA A 46 -28.10 3.25 -9.36
CA ALA A 46 -28.78 2.58 -8.25
C ALA A 46 -27.96 1.44 -7.60
N HIS A 47 -27.03 0.85 -8.36
CA HIS A 47 -26.17 -0.24 -7.89
C HIS A 47 -24.77 0.23 -7.55
N CYS A 48 -24.28 1.19 -8.33
CA CYS A 48 -23.01 1.85 -8.16
C CYS A 48 -23.17 3.16 -7.36
N SER A 49 -24.17 3.27 -6.49
CA SER A 49 -24.33 4.44 -5.63
C SER A 49 -23.16 4.53 -4.63
N PRO A 50 -23.00 5.66 -3.92
CA PRO A 50 -21.97 5.82 -2.88
C PRO A 50 -22.06 4.79 -1.75
N THR A 51 -23.25 4.22 -1.53
CA THR A 51 -23.54 3.22 -0.49
C THR A 51 -23.36 1.78 -0.95
N CYS A 52 -22.79 1.55 -2.13
CA CYS A 52 -22.52 0.20 -2.60
C CYS A 52 -21.69 -0.60 -1.57
N ARG A 53 -21.84 -1.93 -1.57
CA ARG A 53 -21.10 -2.86 -0.72
C ARG A 53 -19.77 -3.30 -1.35
N SER A 54 -19.66 -3.34 -2.69
CA SER A 54 -18.46 -3.77 -3.41
C SER A 54 -18.50 -3.37 -4.91
N GLY A 55 -17.38 -3.45 -5.62
CA GLY A 55 -17.27 -3.12 -7.06
C GLY A 55 -16.96 -1.63 -7.35
N PRO A 56 -17.08 -1.16 -8.61
CA PRO A 56 -16.64 0.17 -9.04
C PRO A 56 -17.67 1.29 -8.78
N CYS A 57 -17.86 1.65 -7.51
CA CYS A 57 -18.96 2.52 -7.08
C CYS A 57 -18.69 4.01 -7.31
N ARG A 58 -19.75 4.77 -7.59
CA ARG A 58 -19.72 6.15 -8.09
C ARG A 58 -20.16 7.17 -7.04
N GLY A 59 -19.30 8.17 -6.82
CA GLY A 59 -19.65 9.58 -6.54
C GLY A 59 -20.48 9.93 -5.31
N SER A 60 -19.83 10.05 -4.14
CA SER A 60 -19.85 11.20 -3.21
C SER A 60 -19.40 10.78 -1.81
N GLY A 61 -18.21 10.20 -1.73
CA GLY A 61 -17.45 10.27 -0.49
C GLY A 61 -16.80 11.65 -0.44
N THR A 62 -16.78 12.29 0.73
CA THR A 62 -15.58 13.02 1.16
C THR A 62 -14.36 12.28 0.60
N PRO A 63 -13.37 12.94 -0.07
CA PRO A 63 -12.25 12.22 -0.67
C PRO A 63 -11.79 11.18 0.32
N SER A 64 -11.90 9.90 -0.03
CA SER A 64 -11.37 8.88 0.88
C SER A 64 -9.91 9.27 1.08
N GLY A 65 -9.35 9.08 2.28
CA GLY A 65 -7.95 9.46 2.46
C GLY A 65 -7.03 8.80 1.39
N ALA A 66 -7.45 7.66 0.83
CA ALA A 66 -6.80 7.02 -0.32
C ALA A 66 -6.86 7.87 -1.61
N ASP A 67 -7.96 8.56 -1.90
CA ASP A 67 -8.07 9.52 -3.00
C ASP A 67 -7.14 10.71 -2.80
N ALA A 68 -7.02 11.19 -1.56
CA ALA A 68 -6.07 12.26 -1.22
C ALA A 68 -4.62 11.81 -1.45
N VAL A 69 -4.24 10.61 -0.98
CA VAL A 69 -2.92 10.00 -1.26
C VAL A 69 -2.72 9.85 -2.77
N GLY A 70 -3.72 9.33 -3.49
CA GLY A 70 -3.65 9.11 -4.94
C GLY A 70 -3.55 10.39 -5.76
N SER A 71 -4.08 11.50 -5.25
CA SER A 71 -3.95 12.84 -5.87
C SER A 71 -2.54 13.43 -5.72
N ILE A 72 -1.82 13.06 -4.65
CA ILE A 72 -0.42 13.47 -4.43
C ILE A 72 0.52 12.53 -5.18
N VAL A 73 0.40 11.22 -4.94
CA VAL A 73 1.17 10.18 -5.63
C VAL A 73 0.44 9.85 -6.90
N THR A 74 0.63 10.64 -7.95
CA THR A 74 0.08 10.36 -9.28
C THR A 74 0.83 9.19 -9.93
N GLN A 75 0.24 8.59 -10.97
CA GLN A 75 0.95 7.58 -11.77
C GLN A 75 2.26 8.14 -12.34
N GLY A 76 2.23 9.38 -12.86
CA GLY A 76 3.42 10.03 -13.39
C GLY A 76 4.52 10.26 -12.35
N PHE A 77 4.17 10.63 -11.10
CA PHE A 77 5.14 10.76 -10.02
C PHE A 77 5.79 9.41 -9.69
N PHE A 78 4.98 8.36 -9.52
CA PHE A 78 5.49 7.01 -9.22
C PHE A 78 6.37 6.47 -10.36
N ASP A 79 5.91 6.61 -11.61
CA ASP A 79 6.62 6.18 -12.81
C ASP A 79 7.92 6.94 -13.01
N GLY A 80 7.94 8.24 -12.69
CA GLY A 80 9.15 9.08 -12.70
C GLY A 80 10.26 8.58 -11.76
N ILE A 81 9.91 7.81 -10.73
CA ILE A 81 10.87 7.17 -9.83
C ILE A 81 11.27 5.79 -10.37
N ILE A 82 10.31 4.89 -10.54
CA ILE A 82 10.60 3.47 -10.85
C ILE A 82 11.22 3.28 -12.24
N ASN A 83 11.02 4.21 -13.17
CA ASN A 83 11.65 4.14 -14.49
C ASN A 83 13.15 4.51 -14.49
N GLN A 84 13.66 5.10 -13.40
CA GLN A 84 15.10 5.30 -13.22
C GLN A 84 15.83 4.00 -12.88
N ALA A 85 15.12 2.99 -12.37
CA ALA A 85 15.68 1.66 -12.18
C ALA A 85 15.90 0.94 -13.52
N GLY A 86 17.03 0.22 -13.60
CA GLY A 86 17.40 -0.55 -14.78
C GLY A 86 16.34 -1.60 -15.15
N ASN A 87 16.24 -1.95 -16.43
CA ASN A 87 15.18 -2.83 -16.95
C ASN A 87 15.18 -4.23 -16.33
N GLY A 88 16.32 -4.73 -15.87
CA GLY A 88 16.46 -6.04 -15.21
C GLY A 88 16.04 -6.06 -13.73
N CYS A 89 15.74 -4.91 -13.13
CA CYS A 89 15.42 -4.82 -11.72
C CYS A 89 14.14 -5.58 -11.36
N ALA A 90 14.24 -6.52 -10.42
CA ALA A 90 13.11 -7.34 -9.97
C ALA A 90 11.95 -6.50 -9.43
N GLY A 91 12.25 -5.39 -8.73
CA GLY A 91 11.26 -4.53 -8.14
C GLY A 91 10.34 -3.83 -9.15
N LYS A 92 10.73 -3.70 -10.43
CA LYS A 92 9.86 -3.15 -11.50
C LYS A 92 8.62 -4.01 -11.76
N ARG A 93 8.64 -5.29 -11.41
CA ARG A 93 7.49 -6.21 -11.52
C ARG A 93 6.76 -6.42 -10.19
N PHE A 94 7.21 -5.75 -9.14
CA PHE A 94 6.72 -5.95 -7.78
C PHE A 94 6.04 -4.69 -7.25
N TYR A 95 6.74 -3.56 -7.23
CA TYR A 95 6.23 -2.32 -6.69
C TYR A 95 5.31 -1.62 -7.68
N THR A 96 4.08 -1.32 -7.26
CA THR A 96 3.12 -0.54 -8.05
C THR A 96 2.54 0.60 -7.21
N ARG A 97 2.15 1.68 -7.87
CA ARG A 97 1.41 2.77 -7.24
C ARG A 97 0.18 2.27 -6.48
N ASP A 98 -0.58 1.37 -7.08
CA ASP A 98 -1.81 0.85 -6.49
C ASP A 98 -1.52 0.02 -5.24
N SER A 99 -0.44 -0.76 -5.22
CA SER A 99 -0.03 -1.48 -4.01
C SER A 99 0.35 -0.54 -2.87
N PHE A 100 0.99 0.61 -3.16
CA PHE A 100 1.25 1.65 -2.18
C PHE A 100 -0.05 2.26 -1.65
N ILE A 101 -0.94 2.74 -2.54
CA ILE A 101 -2.22 3.36 -2.14
C ILE A 101 -3.05 2.39 -1.31
N ASN A 102 -3.17 1.14 -1.74
CA ASN A 102 -3.90 0.11 -1.00
C ASN A 102 -3.28 -0.14 0.39
N ALA A 103 -1.95 -0.22 0.49
CA ALA A 103 -1.29 -0.36 1.79
C ALA A 103 -1.57 0.83 2.73
N THR A 104 -1.66 2.05 2.21
CA THR A 104 -1.91 3.25 3.04
C THR A 104 -3.28 3.20 3.74
N THR A 105 -4.28 2.54 3.16
CA THR A 105 -5.63 2.39 3.75
C THR A 105 -5.62 1.67 5.11
N THR A 106 -4.56 0.92 5.41
CA THR A 106 -4.36 0.26 6.72
C THR A 106 -4.05 1.26 7.83
N PHE A 107 -3.71 2.51 7.48
CA PHE A 107 -3.30 3.56 8.41
C PHE A 107 -4.20 4.80 8.26
N PRO A 108 -5.41 4.81 8.87
CA PRO A 108 -6.37 5.92 8.76
C PRO A 108 -5.78 7.30 9.08
N SER A 109 -4.93 7.38 10.10
CA SER A 109 -4.28 8.63 10.49
C SER A 109 -3.32 9.15 9.41
N PHE A 110 -2.71 8.27 8.61
CA PHE A 110 -1.91 8.67 7.45
C PHE A 110 -2.78 9.26 6.36
N VAL A 111 -3.73 8.47 5.86
CA VAL A 111 -4.55 8.85 4.71
C VAL A 111 -5.38 10.11 4.95
N ASN A 112 -5.76 10.39 6.20
CA ASN A 112 -6.54 11.57 6.57
C ASN A 112 -5.72 12.86 6.72
N SER A 113 -4.39 12.78 6.82
CA SER A 113 -3.55 13.95 7.15
C SER A 113 -2.21 14.00 6.44
N VAL A 114 -1.99 13.10 5.47
CA VAL A 114 -0.74 13.06 4.70
C VAL A 114 -0.56 14.37 3.95
N THR A 115 0.67 14.86 3.93
CA THR A 115 1.04 16.07 3.17
C THR A 115 1.93 15.70 1.98
N LYS A 116 1.99 16.59 0.99
CA LYS A 116 2.95 16.49 -0.12
C LYS A 116 4.39 16.36 0.37
N ARG A 117 4.76 17.11 1.42
CA ARG A 117 6.09 17.05 2.02
C ARG A 117 6.35 15.68 2.67
N GLU A 118 5.37 15.13 3.39
CA GLU A 118 5.49 13.78 3.96
C GLU A 118 5.68 12.71 2.87
N ILE A 119 4.95 12.79 1.76
CA ILE A 119 5.17 11.91 0.59
C ILE A 119 6.57 12.10 0.00
N ALA A 120 7.04 13.33 -0.20
CA ALA A 120 8.39 13.59 -0.70
C ALA A 120 9.47 12.97 0.21
N THR A 121 9.34 13.16 1.54
CA THR A 121 10.24 12.58 2.54
C THR A 121 10.21 11.05 2.45
N MET A 122 9.03 10.45 2.41
CA MET A 122 8.84 9.00 2.38
C MET A 122 9.45 8.37 1.13
N PHE A 123 9.11 8.90 -0.04
CA PHE A 123 9.62 8.37 -1.31
C PHE A 123 11.12 8.61 -1.47
N ALA A 124 11.70 9.68 -0.91
CA ALA A 124 13.15 9.87 -0.92
C ALA A 124 13.89 8.77 -0.16
N HIS A 125 13.35 8.34 0.99
CA HIS A 125 13.88 7.18 1.69
C HIS A 125 13.65 5.89 0.92
N PHE A 126 12.45 5.65 0.39
CA PHE A 126 12.17 4.45 -0.41
C PHE A 126 13.11 4.32 -1.59
N THR A 127 13.32 5.41 -2.33
CA THR A 127 14.23 5.47 -3.47
C THR A 127 15.66 5.13 -3.08
N TYR A 128 16.15 5.68 -1.96
CA TYR A 128 17.50 5.39 -1.49
C TYR A 128 17.65 3.91 -1.07
N GLU A 129 16.76 3.41 -0.22
CA GLU A 129 16.84 2.04 0.30
C GLU A 129 16.74 0.97 -0.80
N THR A 130 15.89 1.20 -1.78
CA THR A 130 15.58 0.21 -2.82
C THR A 130 16.30 0.45 -4.14
N GLY A 131 17.04 1.55 -4.27
CA GLY A 131 17.63 1.97 -5.55
C GLY A 131 16.56 2.22 -6.62
N HIS A 132 15.67 3.19 -6.38
CA HIS A 132 14.54 3.52 -7.27
C HIS A 132 13.55 2.36 -7.46
N PHE A 133 13.22 1.65 -6.38
CA PHE A 133 12.40 0.45 -6.40
C PHE A 133 13.02 -0.71 -7.22
N CYS A 134 14.35 -0.77 -7.32
CA CYS A 134 15.02 -1.88 -7.99
C CYS A 134 15.02 -3.16 -7.13
N TYR A 135 15.35 -3.01 -5.85
CA TYR A 135 15.55 -4.11 -4.91
C TYR A 135 14.33 -4.33 -4.01
N ILE A 136 13.96 -5.60 -3.84
CA ILE A 136 12.89 -6.04 -2.94
C ILE A 136 13.47 -6.46 -1.58
N GLU A 137 14.66 -7.05 -1.61
CA GLU A 137 15.42 -7.51 -0.45
C GLU A 137 16.79 -6.82 -0.43
N GLU A 138 17.35 -6.69 0.77
CA GLU A 138 18.72 -6.20 0.98
C GLU A 138 19.73 -7.05 0.19
N LEU A 139 20.67 -6.39 -0.48
CA LEU A 139 21.73 -7.07 -1.23
C LEU A 139 22.54 -7.99 -0.31
N ASN A 140 22.60 -9.28 -0.67
CA ASN A 140 23.22 -10.33 0.12
C ASN A 140 22.62 -10.51 1.54
N GLY A 141 21.46 -9.93 1.84
CA GLY A 141 20.84 -9.99 3.17
C GLY A 141 20.53 -11.41 3.62
N ALA A 142 20.15 -12.29 2.70
CA ALA A 142 19.88 -13.71 2.97
C ALA A 142 21.10 -14.47 3.55
N SER A 143 22.32 -13.96 3.40
CA SER A 143 23.54 -14.55 3.99
C SER A 143 23.65 -14.33 5.51
N ARG A 144 22.81 -13.47 6.08
CA ARG A 144 22.79 -13.13 7.51
C ARG A 144 21.40 -13.39 8.09
N SER A 145 21.35 -13.82 9.35
CA SER A 145 20.06 -14.15 9.99
C SER A 145 19.27 -12.92 10.43
N PHE A 146 19.96 -11.82 10.80
CA PHE A 146 19.35 -10.65 11.46
C PHE A 146 18.46 -11.05 12.64
N CYS A 147 18.89 -12.07 13.36
CA CYS A 147 18.21 -12.59 14.52
C CYS A 147 18.95 -12.10 15.77
N ASN A 148 18.23 -11.42 16.67
CA ASN A 148 18.66 -11.29 18.05
C ASN A 148 18.03 -12.44 18.87
N PRO A 149 18.79 -13.50 19.18
CA PRO A 149 18.27 -14.68 19.87
C PRO A 149 17.89 -14.41 21.34
N SER A 150 18.40 -13.31 21.92
CA SER A 150 18.07 -12.90 23.28
C SER A 150 16.68 -12.26 23.38
N ASN A 151 16.05 -11.89 22.26
CA ASN A 151 14.69 -11.33 22.28
C ASN A 151 13.64 -12.44 22.49
N ARG A 152 13.15 -12.55 23.74
CA ARG A 152 12.15 -13.55 24.12
C ARG A 152 10.73 -13.23 23.65
N GLN A 153 10.42 -11.95 23.43
CA GLN A 153 9.10 -11.52 22.98
C GLN A 153 8.87 -11.87 21.50
N TYR A 154 9.92 -11.76 20.69
CA TYR A 154 9.90 -12.03 19.26
C TYR A 154 11.00 -13.04 18.90
N PRO A 155 10.84 -14.32 19.29
CA PRO A 155 11.86 -15.33 19.08
C PRO A 155 12.09 -15.57 17.59
N CYS A 156 13.32 -15.91 17.24
CA CYS A 156 13.67 -16.23 15.86
C CYS A 156 13.09 -17.59 15.47
N ALA A 157 12.35 -17.62 14.37
CA ALA A 157 11.80 -18.84 13.82
C ALA A 157 12.91 -19.68 13.14
N PRO A 158 12.93 -21.01 13.34
CA PRO A 158 13.90 -21.88 12.67
C PRO A 158 13.87 -21.73 11.14
N GLY A 159 15.05 -21.66 10.52
CA GLY A 159 15.19 -21.54 9.07
C GLY A 159 14.78 -20.19 8.49
N LYS A 160 14.46 -19.19 9.32
CA LYS A 160 14.07 -17.86 8.86
C LYS A 160 15.18 -16.83 9.05
N SER A 161 15.22 -15.87 8.14
CA SER A 161 16.10 -14.70 8.20
C SER A 161 15.26 -13.42 8.15
N TYR A 162 15.70 -12.42 8.91
CA TYR A 162 15.02 -11.14 9.10
C TYR A 162 15.84 -10.00 8.48
N HIS A 163 16.50 -10.26 7.35
CA HIS A 163 17.21 -9.23 6.59
C HIS A 163 16.25 -8.21 6.00
N GLY A 164 16.79 -7.12 5.48
CA GLY A 164 16.00 -6.02 4.96
C GLY A 164 15.07 -6.46 3.83
N ARG A 165 13.77 -6.17 3.97
CA ARG A 165 12.77 -6.36 2.90
C ARG A 165 11.85 -5.16 2.74
N GLY A 166 11.39 -4.94 1.52
CA GLY A 166 10.43 -3.90 1.18
C GLY A 166 11.03 -2.48 1.15
N PRO A 167 10.18 -1.45 1.03
CA PRO A 167 10.61 -0.07 0.73
C PRO A 167 11.50 0.60 1.79
N LEU A 168 11.48 0.15 3.04
CA LEU A 168 12.35 0.63 4.12
C LEU A 168 13.25 -0.47 4.69
N LEU A 169 13.46 -1.55 3.94
CA LEU A 169 14.31 -2.68 4.34
C LEU A 169 14.06 -3.12 5.80
N LEU A 170 12.80 -3.48 6.11
CA LEU A 170 12.42 -3.96 7.44
C LEU A 170 13.37 -5.08 7.85
N SER A 171 14.07 -4.88 8.96
CA SER A 171 15.15 -5.76 9.40
C SER A 171 14.98 -6.10 10.88
N TRP A 172 15.51 -7.26 11.28
CA TRP A 172 15.51 -7.82 12.64
C TRP A 172 14.20 -8.47 13.12
N ASN A 173 14.33 -9.62 13.78
CA ASN A 173 13.22 -10.41 14.33
C ASN A 173 12.23 -9.57 15.16
N TYR A 174 12.72 -8.67 16.00
CA TYR A 174 11.86 -7.83 16.84
C TYR A 174 11.03 -6.81 16.05
N ASN A 175 11.50 -6.36 14.88
CA ASN A 175 10.72 -5.47 14.02
C ASN A 175 9.72 -6.27 13.19
N TYR A 176 10.11 -7.42 12.63
CA TYR A 176 9.17 -8.32 11.96
C TYR A 176 8.04 -8.76 12.90
N GLY A 177 8.36 -9.12 14.14
CA GLY A 177 7.35 -9.51 15.13
C GLY A 177 6.38 -8.39 15.51
N GLN A 178 6.87 -7.18 15.79
CA GLN A 178 5.99 -6.05 16.10
C GLN A 178 5.15 -5.60 14.89
N CYS A 179 5.77 -5.58 13.71
CA CYS A 179 5.09 -5.27 12.45
C CYS A 179 3.99 -6.29 12.16
N GLY A 180 4.31 -7.58 12.24
CA GLY A 180 3.37 -8.66 12.03
C GLY A 180 2.19 -8.61 13.00
N GLN A 181 2.46 -8.39 14.29
CA GLN A 181 1.41 -8.22 15.29
C GLN A 181 0.48 -7.05 14.97
N ASN A 182 1.02 -5.90 14.55
CA ASN A 182 0.21 -4.74 14.19
C ASN A 182 -0.63 -4.96 12.93
N LEU A 183 -0.11 -5.72 11.97
CA LEU A 183 -0.76 -6.00 10.69
C LEU A 183 -1.66 -7.25 10.72
N GLY A 184 -1.68 -8.01 11.82
CA GLY A 184 -2.37 -9.30 11.90
C GLY A 184 -1.74 -10.39 11.01
N LEU A 185 -0.42 -10.35 10.82
CA LEU A 185 0.35 -11.27 9.98
C LEU A 185 1.44 -11.97 10.82
N ASP A 186 1.65 -13.28 10.63
CA ASP A 186 2.77 -13.99 11.28
C ASP A 186 4.09 -13.76 10.54
N LEU A 187 4.61 -12.53 10.60
CA LEU A 187 5.86 -12.16 9.95
C LEU A 187 7.11 -12.72 10.65
N LEU A 188 6.97 -13.33 11.84
CA LEU A 188 8.09 -14.06 12.46
C LEU A 188 8.31 -15.40 11.78
N ARG A 189 7.24 -16.13 11.49
CA ARG A 189 7.31 -17.42 10.79
C ARG A 189 7.23 -17.28 9.27
N GLN A 190 6.72 -16.17 8.75
CA GLN A 190 6.58 -15.91 7.32
C GLN A 190 7.15 -14.51 6.92
N PRO A 191 8.42 -14.21 7.24
CA PRO A 191 9.03 -12.92 6.88
C PRO A 191 9.07 -12.65 5.37
N GLU A 192 9.10 -13.70 4.55
CA GLU A 192 9.03 -13.66 3.08
C GLU A 192 7.74 -13.03 2.53
N LEU A 193 6.68 -12.88 3.34
CA LEU A 193 5.49 -12.14 2.90
C LEU A 193 5.82 -10.69 2.52
N VAL A 194 6.84 -10.10 3.16
CA VAL A 194 7.30 -8.73 2.88
C VAL A 194 7.98 -8.64 1.50
N SER A 195 8.55 -9.72 0.97
CA SER A 195 9.20 -9.74 -0.36
C SER A 195 8.39 -10.46 -1.44
N SER A 196 7.26 -11.10 -1.10
CA SER A 196 6.40 -11.81 -2.05
C SER A 196 5.05 -11.12 -2.30
N ASN A 197 4.62 -10.21 -1.42
CA ASN A 197 3.38 -9.46 -1.59
C ASN A 197 3.66 -7.93 -1.52
N PRO A 198 3.46 -7.17 -2.60
CA PRO A 198 3.81 -5.75 -2.63
C PRO A 198 2.94 -4.89 -1.71
N ILE A 199 1.69 -5.28 -1.44
CA ILE A 199 0.85 -4.59 -0.46
C ILE A 199 1.40 -4.82 0.96
N VAL A 200 1.86 -6.04 1.27
CA VAL A 200 2.49 -6.33 2.57
C VAL A 200 3.83 -5.60 2.70
N ALA A 201 4.61 -5.50 1.62
CA ALA A 201 5.86 -4.74 1.58
C ALA A 201 5.62 -3.26 1.96
N PHE A 202 4.65 -2.62 1.31
CA PHE A 202 4.28 -1.25 1.64
C PHE A 202 3.65 -1.13 3.02
N ARG A 203 2.80 -2.07 3.47
CA ARG A 203 2.25 -2.06 4.85
C ARG A 203 3.35 -2.12 5.91
N ALA A 204 4.39 -2.93 5.68
CA ALA A 204 5.54 -3.01 6.57
C ALA A 204 6.32 -1.68 6.64
N ALA A 205 6.57 -1.05 5.49
CA ALA A 205 7.20 0.26 5.44
C ALA A 205 6.34 1.35 6.10
N MET A 206 5.03 1.34 5.85
CA MET A 206 4.06 2.26 6.46
C MET A 206 3.97 2.07 7.98
N TRP A 207 4.01 0.83 8.47
CA TRP A 207 4.06 0.55 9.91
C TRP A 207 5.28 1.22 10.55
N PHE A 208 6.48 1.01 9.98
CA PHE A 208 7.71 1.62 10.50
C PHE A 208 7.64 3.14 10.41
N TRP A 209 7.14 3.67 9.29
CA TRP A 209 6.97 5.10 9.08
C TRP A 209 6.10 5.74 10.15
N MET A 210 4.90 5.20 10.35
CA MET A 210 3.91 5.71 11.30
C MET A 210 4.41 5.62 12.74
N LYS A 211 5.12 4.54 13.08
CA LYS A 211 5.64 4.29 14.42
C LYS A 211 6.86 5.16 14.75
N SER A 212 7.78 5.34 13.81
CA SER A 212 9.14 5.81 14.10
C SER A 212 9.50 7.10 13.38
N VAL A 213 9.09 7.28 12.12
CA VAL A 213 9.54 8.40 11.28
C VAL A 213 8.58 9.59 11.37
N ARG A 214 7.27 9.34 11.26
CA ARG A 214 6.24 10.37 11.30
C ARG A 214 6.32 11.27 12.55
N PRO A 215 6.59 10.74 13.76
CA PRO A 215 6.71 11.57 14.97
C PRO A 215 7.83 12.63 14.93
N VAL A 216 8.84 12.47 14.05
CA VAL A 216 9.96 13.41 13.93
C VAL A 216 9.93 14.26 12.65
N LEU A 217 8.88 14.16 11.83
CA LEU A 217 8.78 14.92 10.57
C LEU A 217 8.86 16.44 10.77
N ASN A 218 8.31 16.95 11.87
CA ASN A 218 8.33 18.37 12.21
C ASN A 218 9.73 18.89 12.59
N GLN A 219 10.70 18.00 12.84
CA GLN A 219 12.07 18.35 13.15
C GLN A 219 12.93 18.56 11.89
N GLY A 220 12.47 18.05 10.74
CA GLY A 220 13.14 18.16 9.44
C GLY A 220 13.58 16.82 8.86
N PHE A 221 13.95 16.82 7.57
CA PHE A 221 14.37 15.62 6.84
C PHE A 221 15.64 14.98 7.43
N GLY A 222 16.54 15.75 8.04
CA GLY A 222 17.70 15.22 8.76
C GLY A 222 17.32 14.29 9.92
N SER A 223 16.26 14.63 10.66
CA SER A 223 15.77 13.78 11.76
C SER A 223 15.17 12.47 11.25
N THR A 224 14.56 12.44 10.06
CA THR A 224 14.04 11.20 9.48
C THR A 224 15.17 10.28 9.01
N ILE A 225 16.26 10.84 8.46
CA ILE A 225 17.48 10.07 8.18
C ILE A 225 18.02 9.44 9.46
N ARG A 226 18.11 10.22 10.55
CA ARG A 226 18.62 9.72 11.83
C ARG A 226 17.81 8.57 12.41
N VAL A 227 16.49 8.58 12.22
CA VAL A 227 15.61 7.47 12.65
C VAL A 227 15.81 6.22 11.79
N ILE A 228 15.93 6.38 10.48
CA ILE A 228 16.04 5.25 9.54
C ILE A 228 17.44 4.63 9.59
N SER A 229 18.47 5.46 9.62
CA SER A 229 19.87 5.04 9.54
C SER A 229 20.75 6.01 10.33
N SER A 230 20.73 5.89 11.65
CA SER A 230 21.50 6.76 12.56
C SER A 230 23.00 6.73 12.32
N LEU A 231 23.51 5.64 11.73
CA LEU A 231 24.93 5.44 11.39
C LEU A 231 25.39 6.33 10.22
N GLU A 232 24.48 6.87 9.41
CA GLU A 232 24.83 7.75 8.29
C GLU A 232 25.10 9.20 8.74
N CYS A 233 24.49 9.62 9.85
CA CYS A 233 24.53 11.00 10.34
C CYS A 233 25.86 11.34 11.05
N ASN A 234 26.06 12.62 11.36
CA ASN A 234 27.25 13.13 12.09
C ASN A 234 28.57 12.77 11.37
N GLY A 235 28.56 12.74 10.04
CA GLY A 235 29.71 12.39 9.22
C GLY A 235 29.95 10.90 9.01
N GLY A 236 29.06 10.02 9.47
CA GLY A 236 29.22 8.56 9.31
C GLY A 236 29.16 8.10 7.85
N ASN A 237 28.23 8.62 7.06
CA ASN A 237 28.18 8.40 5.61
C ASN A 237 27.58 9.61 4.88
N LEU A 238 28.41 10.61 4.63
CA LEU A 238 27.99 11.85 3.99
C LEU A 238 27.42 11.64 2.58
N ASN A 239 27.91 10.66 1.83
CA ASN A 239 27.41 10.34 0.49
C ASN A 239 25.97 9.81 0.53
N ALA A 240 25.66 8.94 1.50
CA ALA A 240 24.31 8.45 1.74
C ALA A 240 23.34 9.58 2.09
N VAL A 241 23.72 10.42 3.06
CA VAL A 241 22.93 11.59 3.49
C VAL A 241 22.66 12.51 2.31
N ASN A 242 23.69 12.87 1.53
CA ASN A 242 23.54 13.74 0.37
C ASN A 242 22.66 13.13 -0.73
N ALA A 243 22.74 11.81 -0.96
CA ALA A 243 21.88 11.14 -1.93
C ALA A 243 20.40 11.20 -1.51
N ARG A 244 20.09 10.93 -0.24
CA ARG A 244 18.74 11.07 0.31
C ARG A 244 18.21 12.50 0.18
N ILE A 245 19.03 13.50 0.51
CA ILE A 245 18.67 14.93 0.38
C ILE A 245 18.38 15.29 -1.08
N LYS A 246 19.16 14.75 -2.03
CA LYS A 246 18.94 14.98 -3.47
C LYS A 246 17.57 14.46 -3.90
N TYR A 247 17.21 13.23 -3.53
CA TYR A 247 15.88 12.68 -3.85
C TYR A 247 14.76 13.49 -3.17
N TYR A 248 14.95 13.86 -1.90
CA TYR A 248 13.96 14.65 -1.17
C TYR A 248 13.68 16.00 -1.82
N ARG A 249 14.73 16.75 -2.19
CA ARG A 249 14.58 18.04 -2.87
C ARG A 249 13.94 17.90 -4.25
N ASP A 250 14.32 16.88 -5.01
CA ASP A 250 13.71 16.58 -6.30
C ASP A 250 12.20 16.31 -6.15
N TYR A 251 11.80 15.44 -5.22
CA TYR A 251 10.40 15.09 -5.01
C TYR A 251 9.58 16.24 -4.41
N CYS A 252 10.17 17.07 -3.54
CA CYS A 252 9.57 18.33 -3.11
C CYS A 252 9.28 19.25 -4.30
N GLY A 253 10.23 19.38 -5.23
CA GLY A 253 10.06 20.16 -6.46
C GLY A 253 8.94 19.62 -7.34
N GLN A 254 8.91 18.31 -7.60
CA GLN A 254 7.87 17.66 -8.39
C GLN A 254 6.47 17.81 -7.79
N LEU A 255 6.35 17.79 -6.46
CA LEU A 255 5.07 17.95 -5.76
C LEU A 255 4.68 19.42 -5.52
N GLY A 256 5.58 20.37 -5.82
CA GLY A 256 5.36 21.79 -5.62
C GLY A 256 5.25 22.18 -4.14
N VAL A 257 6.14 21.66 -3.30
CA VAL A 257 6.22 21.98 -1.87
C VAL A 257 7.63 22.36 -1.46
N ASP A 258 7.76 23.33 -0.55
CA ASP A 258 9.06 23.71 0.01
C ASP A 258 9.68 22.57 0.84
N ALA A 259 10.99 22.37 0.71
CA ALA A 259 11.73 21.31 1.40
C ALA A 259 11.94 21.59 2.91
N GLY A 260 11.72 22.82 3.36
CA GLY A 260 11.94 23.24 4.74
C GLY A 260 13.41 23.29 5.15
N ALA A 261 13.61 23.62 6.42
CA ALA A 261 14.93 23.63 7.05
C ALA A 261 15.34 22.23 7.55
N ASN A 262 16.55 22.13 8.12
CA ASN A 262 17.06 20.93 8.81
C ASN A 262 17.04 19.67 7.94
N VAL A 263 17.47 19.81 6.68
CA VAL A 263 17.48 18.68 5.74
C VAL A 263 18.64 17.72 5.92
N THR A 264 19.62 18.04 6.77
CA THR A 264 20.83 17.24 6.96
C THR A 264 20.95 16.71 8.38
N CYS A 265 21.74 15.63 8.50
CA CYS A 265 22.34 15.07 9.70
C CYS A 265 23.75 14.63 9.20
#